data_AF-A0AAW5QQ19-F1
#
_entry.id   AF-A0AAW5QQ19-F1
#
_cell.length_a   1.000
_cell.length_b   1.000
_cell.length_c   1.000
_cell.angle_alpha   90.00
_cell.angle_beta   90.00
_cell.angle_gamma   90.00
#
_symmetry.space_group_name_H-M   'P 1'
#
loop_
_entity.id
_entity.type
_entity.pdbx_description
1 polymer ?
#
loop_
_entity_poly.entity_id
_entity_poly.type
_entity_poly.pdbx_seq_one_letter_code
_entity_poly.pdbx_strand_id
1 'polypeptide(L)'
;MTDPAHDAAREWVGEQLRYPQRLPRTVVVLDWNSVPHSVQRGLEEVARVSRSIDDTQLPLRRWWRGNAPGLSTGELRVVESAASELRWPTSIDNNETRLLAIVEGVVDRVAEHPAWQHPVLTGYRSVVALHMELHTFAIAAHELLQLRCLTPEVPADAALESYVRQEWDRRQVAFAHSRVALIERAVALRLIELALDRVHRLAEDFRITQQLAAQSTAIDDLYRRLAGADVAGSTTHATVHELEAAAENLRAQLAYLSIGQV
;
A
#
# COMPACT_ATOMS: atom_id res chain seq x y z
N MET A 1 -7.33 -14.70 -23.15
CA MET A 1 -8.01 -14.95 -21.86
C MET A 1 -7.77 -13.72 -21.02
N THR A 2 -8.81 -12.96 -20.68
CA THR A 2 -8.70 -11.81 -19.78
C THR A 2 -8.33 -12.30 -18.37
N ASP A 3 -7.47 -11.56 -17.68
CA ASP A 3 -7.05 -11.86 -16.31
C ASP A 3 -8.24 -11.60 -15.37
N PRO A 4 -8.71 -12.58 -14.58
CA PRO A 4 -9.85 -12.40 -13.68
C PRO A 4 -9.66 -11.24 -12.69
N ALA A 5 -8.42 -10.94 -12.30
CA ALA A 5 -8.13 -9.80 -11.43
C ALA A 5 -8.34 -8.46 -12.16
N HIS A 6 -7.95 -8.41 -13.44
CA HIS A 6 -8.16 -7.24 -14.29
C HIS A 6 -9.65 -6.99 -14.55
N ASP A 7 -10.41 -8.03 -14.86
CA ASP A 7 -11.86 -7.93 -15.09
C ASP A 7 -12.60 -7.45 -13.83
N ALA A 8 -12.24 -7.98 -12.65
CA ALA A 8 -12.81 -7.53 -11.37
C ALA A 8 -12.44 -6.08 -11.04
N ALA A 9 -11.20 -5.66 -11.30
CA ALA A 9 -10.78 -4.28 -11.09
C ALA A 9 -11.51 -3.32 -12.05
N ARG A 10 -11.73 -3.73 -13.30
CA ARG A 10 -12.52 -2.99 -14.28
C ARG A 10 -13.98 -2.86 -13.86
N GLU A 11 -14.59 -3.95 -13.40
CA GLU A 11 -15.95 -3.94 -12.88
C GLU A 11 -16.08 -2.98 -11.70
N TRP A 12 -15.15 -3.03 -10.75
CA TRP A 12 -15.10 -2.12 -9.61
C TRP A 12 -15.03 -0.65 -10.04
N VAL A 13 -14.14 -0.29 -10.97
CA VAL A 13 -14.07 1.09 -11.49
C VAL A 13 -15.40 1.48 -12.16
N GLY A 14 -15.97 0.58 -12.96
CA GLY A 14 -17.27 0.79 -13.60
C GLY A 14 -18.42 1.01 -12.60
N GLU A 15 -18.40 0.30 -11.47
CA GLU A 15 -19.35 0.48 -10.38
C GLU A 15 -19.16 1.83 -9.68
N GLN A 16 -17.92 2.20 -9.35
CA GLN A 16 -17.62 3.49 -8.70
C GLN A 16 -18.05 4.69 -9.54
N LEU A 17 -18.01 4.58 -10.87
CA LEU A 17 -18.46 5.63 -11.79
C LEU A 17 -19.97 5.86 -11.77
N ARG A 18 -20.76 4.90 -11.28
CA ARG A 18 -22.22 5.05 -11.16
C ARG A 18 -22.60 6.04 -10.06
N TYR A 19 -21.75 6.18 -9.05
CA TYR A 19 -22.01 7.02 -7.89
C TYR A 19 -21.39 8.42 -8.05
N PRO A 20 -22.07 9.48 -7.59
CA PRO A 20 -21.50 10.81 -7.55
C PRO A 20 -20.31 10.84 -6.57
N GLN A 21 -19.22 11.47 -6.99
CA GLN A 21 -18.00 11.59 -6.19
C GLN A 21 -17.85 13.02 -5.67
N ARG A 22 -17.13 13.21 -4.54
CA ARG A 22 -16.79 14.56 -4.07
C ARG A 22 -15.77 15.18 -5.01
N LEU A 23 -16.10 16.34 -5.57
CA LEU A 23 -15.26 17.03 -6.56
C LEU A 23 -14.17 17.87 -5.88
N PRO A 24 -12.88 17.69 -6.21
CA PRO A 24 -11.85 18.66 -5.84
C PRO A 24 -12.10 19.97 -6.63
N ARG A 25 -12.09 21.11 -5.93
CA ARG A 25 -12.37 22.42 -6.56
C ARG A 25 -11.24 22.90 -7.47
N THR A 26 -9.99 22.64 -7.08
CA THR A 26 -8.78 22.91 -7.84
C THR A 26 -7.79 21.77 -7.62
N VAL A 27 -7.03 21.42 -8.66
CA VAL A 27 -5.94 20.45 -8.54
C VAL A 27 -4.68 21.14 -9.05
N VAL A 28 -3.65 21.21 -8.19
CA VAL A 28 -2.35 21.75 -8.57
C VAL A 28 -1.53 20.61 -9.17
N VAL A 29 -1.14 20.76 -10.43
CA VAL A 29 -0.32 19.79 -11.16
C VAL A 29 1.05 20.37 -11.45
N LEU A 30 2.08 19.55 -11.25
CA LEU A 30 3.47 19.90 -11.53
C LEU A 30 3.91 19.34 -12.87
N ASP A 31 4.53 20.17 -13.70
CA ASP A 31 5.30 19.68 -14.85
C ASP A 31 6.69 19.21 -14.38
N TRP A 32 6.83 17.90 -14.15
CA TRP A 32 8.09 17.31 -13.69
C TRP A 32 9.25 17.56 -14.64
N ASN A 33 9.00 17.63 -15.94
CA ASN A 33 10.05 17.82 -16.94
C ASN A 33 10.65 19.23 -16.88
N SER A 34 9.89 20.19 -16.36
CA SER A 34 10.36 21.56 -16.12
C SER A 34 11.15 21.72 -14.82
N VAL A 35 11.12 20.71 -13.92
CA VAL A 35 11.87 20.72 -12.67
C VAL A 35 13.28 20.13 -12.89
N PRO A 36 14.37 20.84 -12.55
CA PRO A 36 15.73 20.31 -12.67
C PRO A 36 15.94 19.05 -11.84
N HIS A 37 16.75 18.11 -12.35
CA HIS A 37 17.02 16.83 -11.68
C HIS A 37 17.57 16.95 -10.24
N SER A 38 18.32 18.00 -9.93
CA SER A 38 18.79 18.26 -8.56
C SER A 38 17.63 18.51 -7.60
N VAL A 39 16.63 19.27 -8.04
CA VAL A 39 15.42 19.59 -7.27
C VAL A 39 14.49 18.38 -7.19
N GLN A 40 14.40 17.60 -8.27
CA GLN A 40 13.67 16.32 -8.27
C GLN A 40 14.21 15.36 -7.21
N ARG A 41 15.54 15.19 -7.12
CA ARG A 41 16.17 14.37 -6.07
C ARG A 41 15.92 14.91 -4.67
N GLY A 42 16.01 16.22 -4.48
CA GLY A 42 15.69 16.86 -3.20
C GLY A 42 14.24 16.60 -2.76
N LEU A 43 13.28 16.66 -3.71
CA LEU A 43 11.88 16.32 -3.46
C LEU A 43 11.69 14.85 -3.09
N GLU A 44 12.38 13.94 -3.76
CA GLU A 44 12.36 12.51 -3.42
C GLU A 44 12.94 12.24 -2.03
N GLU A 45 14.03 12.91 -1.65
CA GLU A 45 14.63 12.82 -0.33
C GLU A 45 13.72 13.38 0.77
N VAL A 46 13.07 14.52 0.52
CA VAL A 46 12.08 15.09 1.45
C VAL A 46 10.88 14.16 1.61
N ALA A 47 10.34 13.61 0.53
CA ALA A 47 9.25 12.64 0.57
C ALA A 47 9.65 11.37 1.33
N ARG A 48 10.92 10.94 1.20
CA ARG A 48 11.48 9.78 1.90
C ARG A 48 11.58 9.99 3.41
N VAL A 49 12.00 11.18 3.86
CA VAL A 49 12.18 11.50 5.28
C VAL A 49 10.85 11.77 5.97
N SER A 50 9.93 12.47 5.29
CA SER A 50 8.71 12.99 5.91
C SER A 50 7.66 11.90 6.18
N ARG A 51 7.72 10.75 5.49
CA ARG A 51 6.82 9.56 5.61
C ARG A 51 5.30 9.81 5.53
N SER A 52 4.85 11.06 5.48
CA SER A 52 3.47 11.50 5.29
C SER A 52 3.52 12.81 4.54
N ILE A 53 2.73 12.87 3.47
CA ILE A 53 2.32 14.10 2.83
C ILE A 53 1.18 14.63 3.71
N ASP A 54 1.50 15.62 4.56
CA ASP A 54 0.64 16.24 5.58
C ASP A 54 -0.90 16.02 5.41
N ASP A 55 -1.44 15.05 6.17
CA ASP A 55 -2.82 14.53 6.09
C ASP A 55 -3.91 15.50 6.59
N THR A 56 -3.50 16.64 7.15
CA THR A 56 -4.41 17.57 7.85
C THR A 56 -5.19 18.52 6.93
N GLN A 57 -4.99 18.47 5.60
CA GLN A 57 -5.71 19.30 4.64
C GLN A 57 -6.18 18.50 3.41
N LEU A 58 -7.45 18.09 3.41
CA LEU A 58 -8.19 17.63 2.22
C LEU A 58 -8.33 18.75 1.16
N PRO A 59 -8.53 18.43 -0.14
CA PRO A 59 -7.62 17.82 -1.12
C PRO A 59 -6.82 18.85 -1.96
N LEU A 60 -6.86 20.14 -1.60
CA LEU A 60 -6.47 21.23 -2.53
C LEU A 60 -4.96 21.56 -2.56
N ARG A 61 -4.14 20.95 -1.69
CA ARG A 61 -2.72 21.32 -1.49
C ARG A 61 -1.80 20.16 -1.09
N ARG A 62 -2.27 18.92 -1.23
CA ARG A 62 -1.74 17.79 -0.45
C ARG A 62 -0.25 17.54 -0.64
N TRP A 63 0.25 17.37 -1.87
CA TRP A 63 1.59 16.83 -2.10
C TRP A 63 2.76 17.80 -1.88
N TRP A 64 2.50 19.11 -1.76
CA TRP A 64 3.55 20.10 -1.55
C TRP A 64 3.01 21.33 -0.80
N ARG A 65 3.42 21.49 0.47
CA ARG A 65 3.45 22.80 1.12
C ARG A 65 4.87 23.33 1.01
N GLY A 66 5.03 24.57 0.54
CA GLY A 66 6.31 25.30 0.48
C GLY A 66 7.02 25.54 1.83
N ASN A 67 6.65 24.82 2.89
CA ASN A 67 7.26 24.87 4.22
C ASN A 67 7.88 23.53 4.65
N ALA A 68 8.01 22.54 3.76
CA ALA A 68 8.67 21.28 4.09
C ALA A 68 10.17 21.53 4.41
N PRO A 69 10.69 21.10 5.58
CA PRO A 69 12.09 21.28 5.91
C PRO A 69 12.94 20.40 4.97
N GLY A 70 13.62 21.03 4.01
CA GLY A 70 14.56 20.32 3.13
C GLY A 70 14.90 21.00 1.81
N LEU A 71 14.02 21.86 1.28
CA LEU A 71 14.29 22.63 0.06
C LEU A 71 14.69 24.07 0.38
N SER A 72 15.65 24.60 -0.37
CA SER A 72 16.01 26.02 -0.30
C SER A 72 14.92 26.90 -0.93
N THR A 73 14.87 28.17 -0.57
CA THR A 73 13.91 29.15 -1.14
C THR A 73 14.01 29.26 -2.66
N GLY A 74 15.20 29.05 -3.23
CA GLY A 74 15.39 29.04 -4.69
C GLY A 74 14.75 27.82 -5.35
N GLU A 75 14.90 26.64 -4.75
CA GLU A 75 14.31 25.40 -5.26
C GLU A 75 12.79 25.41 -5.13
N LEU A 76 12.25 25.97 -4.04
CA LEU A 76 10.81 26.16 -3.87
C LEU A 76 10.23 27.01 -5.01
N ARG A 77 10.88 28.12 -5.40
CA ARG A 77 10.42 28.95 -6.52
C ARG A 77 10.44 28.22 -7.85
N VAL A 78 11.41 27.34 -8.07
CA VAL A 78 11.47 26.50 -9.28
C VAL A 78 10.28 25.56 -9.34
N VAL A 79 9.94 24.92 -8.22
CA VAL A 79 8.74 24.05 -8.12
C VAL A 79 7.45 24.85 -8.30
N GLU A 80 7.34 26.04 -7.70
CA GLU A 80 6.17 26.92 -7.90
C GLU A 80 6.01 27.34 -9.36
N SER A 81 7.12 27.65 -10.05
CA SER A 81 7.08 28.03 -11.46
C SER A 81 6.68 26.88 -12.39
N ALA A 82 6.92 25.65 -11.96
CA ALA A 82 6.54 24.42 -12.65
C ALA A 82 5.10 23.97 -12.32
N ALA A 83 4.45 24.57 -11.33
CA ALA A 83 3.12 24.22 -10.89
C ALA A 83 2.05 24.99 -11.69
N SER A 84 0.99 24.28 -12.06
CA SER A 84 -0.16 24.81 -12.77
C SER A 84 -1.46 24.41 -12.07
N GLU A 85 -2.42 25.32 -12.01
CA GLU A 85 -3.73 25.05 -11.40
C GLU A 85 -4.73 24.59 -12.46
N LEU A 86 -5.20 23.35 -12.33
CA LEU A 86 -6.36 22.86 -13.07
C LEU A 86 -7.64 23.27 -12.34
N ARG A 87 -8.52 24.00 -13.05
CA ARG A 87 -9.80 24.47 -12.52
C ARG A 87 -10.92 23.56 -12.97
N TRP A 88 -11.53 22.85 -12.01
CA TRP A 88 -12.62 21.93 -12.30
C TRP A 88 -13.97 22.64 -12.19
N PRO A 89 -14.88 22.48 -13.17
CA PRO A 89 -16.21 23.05 -13.09
C PRO A 89 -17.00 22.43 -11.94
N THR A 90 -17.40 23.25 -10.97
CA THR A 90 -18.06 22.78 -9.73
C THR A 90 -19.48 22.28 -9.90
N SER A 91 -20.13 22.62 -11.03
CA SER A 91 -21.52 22.26 -11.34
C SER A 91 -21.64 21.03 -12.23
N ILE A 92 -20.53 20.47 -12.71
CA ILE A 92 -20.53 19.43 -13.74
C ILE A 92 -20.01 18.14 -13.10
N ASP A 93 -20.94 17.27 -12.70
CA ASP A 93 -20.64 15.91 -12.29
C ASP A 93 -20.64 14.98 -13.51
N ASN A 94 -19.45 14.74 -14.06
CA ASN A 94 -19.23 13.93 -15.25
C ASN A 94 -18.31 12.74 -14.98
N ASN A 95 -18.24 11.80 -15.92
CA ASN A 95 -17.37 10.64 -15.81
C ASN A 95 -15.90 11.03 -15.63
N GLU A 96 -15.42 12.09 -16.29
CA GLU A 96 -14.03 12.56 -16.19
C GLU A 96 -13.69 13.03 -14.77
N THR A 97 -14.59 13.80 -14.15
CA THR A 97 -14.41 14.30 -12.79
C THR A 97 -14.55 13.18 -11.75
N ARG A 98 -15.46 12.23 -11.97
CA ARG A 98 -15.60 11.02 -11.13
C ARG A 98 -14.37 10.12 -11.23
N LEU A 99 -13.84 9.91 -12.43
CA LEU A 99 -12.63 9.12 -12.67
C LEU A 99 -11.44 9.67 -11.88
N LEU A 100 -11.24 11.00 -11.90
CA LEU A 100 -10.18 11.63 -11.13
C LEU A 100 -10.35 11.37 -9.63
N ALA A 101 -11.54 11.58 -9.07
CA ALA A 101 -11.78 11.35 -7.64
C ALA A 101 -11.57 9.87 -7.24
N ILE A 102 -11.94 8.92 -8.10
CA ILE A 102 -11.67 7.49 -7.88
C ILE A 102 -10.16 7.25 -7.82
N VAL A 103 -9.41 7.79 -8.78
CA VAL A 103 -7.95 7.62 -8.87
C VAL A 103 -7.24 8.29 -7.71
N GLU A 104 -7.64 9.50 -7.30
CA GLU A 104 -7.15 10.16 -6.08
C GLU A 104 -7.33 9.24 -4.87
N GLY A 105 -8.52 8.69 -4.68
CA GLY A 105 -8.78 7.78 -3.57
C GLY A 105 -7.94 6.49 -3.63
N VAL A 106 -7.68 5.94 -4.82
CA VAL A 106 -6.80 4.77 -4.98
C VAL A 106 -5.36 5.15 -4.65
N VAL A 107 -4.86 6.29 -5.14
CA VAL A 107 -3.50 6.77 -4.89
C VAL A 107 -3.28 7.04 -3.40
N ASP A 108 -4.23 7.69 -2.73
CA ASP A 108 -4.19 7.92 -1.29
C ASP A 108 -4.05 6.59 -0.52
N ARG A 109 -4.91 5.60 -0.83
CA ARG A 109 -4.85 4.28 -0.17
C ARG A 109 -3.57 3.52 -0.48
N VAL A 110 -3.02 3.64 -1.69
CA VAL A 110 -1.73 3.04 -2.07
C VAL A 110 -0.57 3.69 -1.29
N ALA A 111 -0.57 5.01 -1.18
CA ALA A 111 0.48 5.76 -0.49
C ALA A 111 0.48 5.50 1.03
N GLU A 112 -0.71 5.37 1.63
CA GLU A 112 -0.89 5.05 3.05
C GLU A 112 -0.68 3.55 3.37
N HIS A 113 -0.60 2.70 2.35
CA HIS A 113 -0.60 1.26 2.56
C HIS A 113 0.68 0.78 3.28
N PRO A 114 0.58 -0.03 4.35
CA PRO A 114 1.75 -0.46 5.12
C PRO A 114 2.75 -1.28 4.30
N ALA A 115 2.27 -2.06 3.33
CA ALA A 115 3.14 -2.81 2.41
C ALA A 115 3.90 -1.93 1.40
N TRP A 116 3.52 -0.66 1.21
CA TRP A 116 4.22 0.25 0.31
C TRP A 116 5.66 0.52 0.78
N GLN A 117 5.89 0.51 2.11
CA GLN A 117 7.18 0.75 2.73
C GLN A 117 7.90 -0.54 3.19
N HIS A 118 7.39 -1.73 2.83
CA HIS A 118 7.88 -2.98 3.41
C HIS A 118 9.33 -3.31 2.99
N PRO A 119 10.25 -3.57 3.93
CA PRO A 119 11.70 -3.66 3.68
C PRO A 119 12.12 -4.87 2.83
N VAL A 120 11.28 -5.90 2.71
CA VAL A 120 11.55 -7.08 1.86
C VAL A 120 11.55 -6.73 0.36
N LEU A 121 10.84 -5.67 -0.02
CA LEU A 121 10.93 -5.08 -1.35
C LEU A 121 11.97 -3.95 -1.28
N THR A 122 13.24 -4.32 -1.36
CA THR A 122 14.43 -3.47 -1.19
C THR A 122 14.56 -2.25 -2.13
N GLY A 123 13.55 -1.97 -2.96
CA GLY A 123 13.40 -0.72 -3.68
C GLY A 123 12.34 0.14 -3.01
N TYR A 124 12.76 1.20 -2.30
CA TYR A 124 11.85 2.23 -1.82
C TYR A 124 11.05 2.78 -3.00
N ARG A 125 9.74 2.49 -3.06
CA ARG A 125 8.89 2.98 -4.13
C ARG A 125 8.68 4.47 -3.95
N SER A 126 9.00 5.25 -4.98
CA SER A 126 8.89 6.70 -4.94
C SER A 126 7.42 7.10 -4.84
N VAL A 127 7.02 7.67 -3.69
CA VAL A 127 5.72 8.30 -3.50
C VAL A 127 5.53 9.42 -4.53
N VAL A 128 6.62 10.12 -4.87
CA VAL A 128 6.62 11.17 -5.91
C VAL A 128 6.20 10.60 -7.26
N ALA A 129 6.71 9.43 -7.67
CA ALA A 129 6.31 8.82 -8.94
C ALA A 129 4.80 8.51 -9.01
N LEU A 130 4.21 8.03 -7.92
CA LEU A 130 2.77 7.79 -7.84
C LEU A 130 1.95 9.09 -7.97
N HIS A 131 2.43 10.18 -7.37
CA HIS A 131 1.80 11.50 -7.48
C HIS A 131 1.97 12.09 -8.88
N MET A 132 3.11 11.84 -9.54
CA MET A 132 3.32 12.25 -10.93
C MET A 132 2.38 11.51 -11.90
N GLU A 133 2.05 10.24 -11.62
CA GLU A 133 1.01 9.52 -12.35
C GLU A 133 -0.38 10.14 -12.12
N LEU A 134 -0.70 10.52 -10.87
CA LEU A 134 -1.95 11.23 -10.57
C LEU A 134 -2.04 12.57 -11.31
N HIS A 135 -0.95 13.34 -11.37
CA HIS A 135 -0.85 14.59 -12.13
C HIS A 135 -1.09 14.38 -13.63
N THR A 136 -0.45 13.37 -14.20
CA THR A 136 -0.62 13.00 -15.62
C THR A 136 -2.05 12.56 -15.90
N PHE A 137 -2.67 11.84 -14.97
CA PHE A 137 -4.08 11.46 -15.05
C PHE A 137 -5.00 12.69 -14.99
N ALA A 138 -4.75 13.61 -14.05
CA ALA A 138 -5.53 14.83 -13.87
C ALA A 138 -5.48 15.72 -15.13
N ILE A 139 -4.30 15.90 -15.72
CA ILE A 139 -4.15 16.63 -16.99
C ILE A 139 -5.00 15.98 -18.09
N ALA A 140 -4.83 14.67 -18.32
CA ALA A 140 -5.54 13.97 -19.38
C ALA A 140 -7.08 13.97 -19.18
N ALA A 141 -7.55 13.83 -17.94
CA ALA A 141 -8.96 13.94 -17.61
C ALA A 141 -9.49 15.37 -17.83
N HIS A 142 -8.67 16.38 -17.52
CA HIS A 142 -9.03 17.79 -17.72
C HIS A 142 -9.09 18.16 -19.21
N GLU A 143 -8.13 17.71 -20.01
CA GLU A 143 -8.14 17.88 -21.46
C GLU A 143 -9.36 17.22 -22.09
N LEU A 144 -9.70 16.01 -21.66
CA LEU A 144 -10.88 15.31 -22.15
C LEU A 144 -12.18 16.06 -21.80
N LEU A 145 -12.24 16.63 -20.59
CA LEU A 145 -13.37 17.47 -20.16
C LEU A 145 -13.46 18.76 -20.99
N GLN A 146 -12.35 19.46 -21.22
CA GLN A 146 -12.31 20.67 -22.05
C GLN A 146 -12.76 20.36 -23.48
N LEU A 147 -12.22 19.30 -24.08
CA LEU A 147 -12.62 18.85 -25.42
C LEU A 147 -14.13 18.58 -25.48
N ARG A 148 -14.70 17.94 -24.45
CA ARG A 148 -16.14 17.67 -24.38
C ARG A 148 -16.95 18.96 -24.30
N CYS A 149 -16.53 19.91 -23.47
CA CYS A 149 -17.19 21.22 -23.36
C CYS A 149 -17.12 22.06 -24.65
N LEU A 150 -16.08 21.87 -25.46
CA LEU A 150 -15.90 22.56 -26.74
C LEU A 150 -16.54 21.82 -27.93
N THR A 151 -17.02 20.60 -27.72
CA THR A 151 -17.64 19.81 -28.79
C THR A 151 -19.05 20.32 -29.06
N PRO A 152 -19.39 20.71 -30.31
CA PRO A 152 -20.71 21.20 -30.64
C PRO A 152 -21.80 20.13 -30.47
N GLU A 153 -23.02 20.59 -30.22
CA GLU A 153 -24.20 19.72 -30.14
C GLU A 153 -24.42 18.93 -31.43
N VAL A 154 -25.19 17.85 -31.31
CA VAL A 154 -25.54 16.98 -32.43
C VAL A 154 -26.13 17.83 -33.57
N PRO A 155 -25.60 17.74 -34.81
CA PRO A 155 -26.19 18.45 -35.94
C PRO A 155 -27.64 17.98 -36.14
N ALA A 156 -28.61 18.86 -35.86
CA ALA A 156 -30.04 18.51 -35.85
C ALA A 156 -30.59 18.18 -37.26
N ASP A 157 -30.10 18.88 -38.28
CA ASP A 157 -30.64 18.82 -39.67
C ASP A 157 -29.64 18.24 -40.69
N ALA A 158 -28.53 17.67 -40.22
CA ALA A 158 -27.50 17.15 -41.12
C ALA A 158 -27.85 15.72 -41.55
N ALA A 159 -27.91 15.47 -42.86
CA ALA A 159 -28.07 14.12 -43.40
C ALA A 159 -27.00 13.18 -42.81
N LEU A 160 -27.34 11.89 -42.63
CA LEU A 160 -26.46 10.89 -42.03
C LEU A 160 -25.09 10.79 -42.74
N GLU A 161 -25.07 11.03 -44.05
CA GLU A 161 -23.86 11.00 -44.89
C GLU A 161 -23.13 12.35 -44.97
N SER A 162 -23.65 13.40 -44.32
CA SER A 162 -23.02 14.70 -44.34
C SER A 162 -21.66 14.68 -43.65
N TYR A 163 -20.69 15.41 -44.21
CA TYR A 163 -19.35 15.53 -43.64
C TYR A 163 -19.37 16.01 -42.18
N VAL A 164 -20.27 16.95 -41.85
CA VAL A 164 -20.41 17.50 -40.49
C VAL A 164 -20.85 16.42 -39.50
N ARG A 165 -21.77 15.52 -39.92
CA ARG A 165 -22.21 14.40 -39.08
C ARG A 165 -21.10 13.36 -38.88
N GLN A 166 -20.42 12.98 -39.95
CA GLN A 166 -19.31 12.02 -39.90
C GLN A 166 -18.16 12.51 -39.01
N GLU A 167 -17.80 13.79 -39.11
CA GLU A 167 -16.76 14.39 -38.29
C GLU A 167 -17.19 14.49 -36.81
N TRP A 168 -18.46 14.75 -36.53
CA TRP A 168 -19.00 14.68 -35.17
C TRP A 168 -18.93 13.25 -34.61
N ASP A 169 -19.36 12.24 -35.37
CA ASP A 169 -19.30 10.83 -34.95
C ASP A 169 -17.85 10.38 -34.71
N ARG A 170 -16.91 10.79 -35.58
CA ARG A 170 -15.47 10.53 -35.42
C ARG A 170 -14.93 11.08 -34.09
N ARG A 171 -15.33 12.30 -33.72
CA ARG A 171 -14.95 12.90 -32.44
C ARG A 171 -15.53 12.10 -31.27
N GLN A 172 -16.78 11.66 -31.34
CA GLN A 172 -17.38 10.82 -30.29
C GLN A 172 -16.63 9.50 -30.09
N VAL A 173 -16.18 8.87 -31.18
CA VAL A 173 -15.34 7.65 -31.09
C VAL A 173 -14.00 7.96 -30.42
N ALA A 174 -13.35 9.07 -30.77
CA ALA A 174 -12.10 9.49 -30.13
C ALA A 174 -12.28 9.79 -28.63
N PHE A 175 -13.39 10.43 -28.25
CA PHE A 175 -13.76 10.61 -26.84
C PHE A 175 -13.92 9.28 -26.11
N ALA A 176 -14.65 8.33 -26.72
CA ALA A 176 -14.87 7.02 -26.14
C ALA A 176 -13.54 6.27 -25.92
N HIS A 177 -12.64 6.28 -26.90
CA HIS A 177 -11.31 5.67 -26.77
C HIS A 177 -10.46 6.33 -25.69
N SER A 178 -10.44 7.67 -25.63
CA SER A 178 -9.67 8.40 -24.62
C SER A 178 -10.20 8.12 -23.21
N ARG A 179 -11.53 8.05 -23.07
CA ARG A 179 -12.17 7.68 -21.80
C ARG A 179 -11.85 6.24 -21.39
N VAL A 180 -11.88 5.30 -22.33
CA VAL A 180 -11.49 3.91 -22.07
C VAL A 180 -10.04 3.84 -21.60
N ALA A 181 -9.12 4.57 -22.23
CA ALA A 181 -7.72 4.63 -21.79
C ALA A 181 -7.55 5.18 -20.37
N LEU A 182 -8.34 6.19 -19.97
CA LEU A 182 -8.38 6.67 -18.58
C LEU A 182 -8.93 5.61 -17.63
N ILE A 183 -9.98 4.87 -18.02
CA ILE A 183 -10.49 3.74 -17.23
C ILE A 183 -9.40 2.69 -17.07
N GLU A 184 -8.66 2.31 -18.12
CA GLU A 184 -7.56 1.34 -18.01
C GLU A 184 -6.46 1.79 -17.04
N ARG A 185 -6.11 3.08 -17.07
CA ARG A 185 -5.14 3.65 -16.10
C ARG A 185 -5.65 3.54 -14.67
N ALA A 186 -6.92 3.85 -14.43
CA ALA A 186 -7.53 3.68 -13.10
C ALA A 186 -7.55 2.19 -12.67
N VAL A 187 -7.83 1.27 -13.60
CA VAL A 187 -7.78 -0.17 -13.36
C VAL A 187 -6.36 -0.63 -13.00
N ALA A 188 -5.34 -0.14 -13.71
CA ALA A 188 -3.95 -0.46 -13.40
C ALA A 188 -3.55 0.00 -11.99
N LEU A 189 -3.96 1.21 -11.58
CA LEU A 189 -3.72 1.70 -10.21
C LEU A 189 -4.46 0.86 -9.17
N ARG A 190 -5.70 0.44 -9.45
CA ARG A 190 -6.45 -0.46 -8.56
C ARG A 190 -5.78 -1.84 -8.44
N LEU A 191 -5.18 -2.35 -9.52
CA LEU A 191 -4.42 -3.61 -9.46
C LEU A 191 -3.17 -3.47 -8.59
N ILE A 192 -2.49 -2.33 -8.61
CA ILE A 192 -1.37 -2.04 -7.70
C ILE A 192 -1.85 -2.09 -6.25
N GLU A 193 -2.98 -1.45 -5.95
CA GLU A 193 -3.60 -1.48 -4.61
C GLU A 193 -3.88 -2.92 -4.14
N LEU A 194 -4.56 -3.72 -4.98
CA LEU A 194 -4.87 -5.13 -4.66
C LEU A 194 -3.61 -5.98 -4.49
N ALA A 195 -2.56 -5.70 -5.26
CA ALA A 195 -1.27 -6.38 -5.10
C ALA A 195 -0.63 -6.05 -3.75
N LEU A 196 -0.75 -4.80 -3.27
CA LEU A 196 -0.25 -4.40 -1.96
C LEU A 196 -1.01 -5.10 -0.83
N ASP A 197 -2.34 -5.21 -0.92
CA ASP A 197 -3.14 -5.98 0.05
C ASP A 197 -2.65 -7.43 0.16
N ARG A 198 -2.29 -8.03 -0.98
CA ARG A 198 -1.75 -9.39 -1.02
C ARG A 198 -0.37 -9.47 -0.39
N VAL A 199 0.51 -8.52 -0.68
CA VAL A 199 1.86 -8.45 -0.07
C VAL A 199 1.75 -8.27 1.45
N HIS A 200 0.85 -7.41 1.92
CA HIS A 200 0.64 -7.20 3.35
C HIS A 200 0.16 -8.47 4.05
N ARG A 201 -0.82 -9.17 3.47
CA ARG A 201 -1.28 -10.47 4.00
C ARG A 201 -0.14 -11.48 4.09
N LEU A 202 0.65 -11.62 3.03
CA LEU A 202 1.81 -12.53 3.04
C LEU A 202 2.88 -12.14 4.06
N ALA A 203 3.13 -10.84 4.23
CA ALA A 203 4.06 -10.35 5.25
C ALA A 203 3.56 -10.65 6.66
N GLU A 204 2.25 -10.52 6.90
CA GLU A 204 1.63 -10.81 8.19
C GLU A 204 1.61 -12.31 8.49
N ASP A 205 1.28 -13.15 7.49
CA ASP A 205 1.37 -14.61 7.59
C ASP A 205 2.80 -15.05 7.90
N PHE A 206 3.79 -14.41 7.25
CA PHE A 206 5.21 -14.65 7.53
C PHE A 206 5.58 -14.24 8.98
N ARG A 207 5.10 -13.10 9.45
CA ARG A 207 5.31 -12.65 10.84
C ARG A 207 4.72 -13.63 11.85
N ILE A 208 3.51 -14.14 11.59
CA ILE A 208 2.83 -15.11 12.45
C ILE A 208 3.58 -16.46 12.46
N THR A 209 3.99 -16.96 11.29
CA THR A 209 4.75 -18.22 11.19
C THR A 209 6.10 -18.13 11.90
N GLN A 210 6.80 -16.99 11.81
CA GLN A 210 8.03 -16.75 12.58
C GLN A 210 7.78 -16.77 14.11
N GLN A 211 6.68 -16.16 14.58
CA GLN A 211 6.32 -16.19 15.99
C GLN A 211 5.99 -17.61 16.48
N LEU A 212 5.25 -18.37 15.69
CA LEU A 212 4.94 -19.77 15.98
C LEU A 212 6.20 -20.64 16.01
N ALA A 213 7.11 -20.45 15.06
CA ALA A 213 8.40 -21.17 15.03
C ALA A 213 9.23 -20.87 16.29
N ALA A 214 9.31 -19.61 16.71
CA ALA A 214 9.99 -19.22 17.95
C ALA A 214 9.34 -19.85 19.19
N GLN A 215 8.01 -19.89 19.26
CA GLN A 215 7.29 -20.54 20.36
C GLN A 215 7.49 -22.06 20.39
N SER A 216 7.56 -22.72 19.23
CA SER A 216 7.86 -24.15 19.13
C SER A 216 9.22 -24.47 19.75
N THR A 217 10.25 -23.66 19.48
CA THR A 217 11.59 -23.88 20.08
C THR A 217 11.58 -23.75 21.61
N ALA A 218 10.75 -22.84 22.15
CA ALA A 218 10.58 -22.71 23.60
C ALA A 218 9.85 -23.91 24.23
N ILE A 219 8.90 -24.51 23.51
CA ILE A 219 8.21 -25.73 23.94
C ILE A 219 9.16 -26.92 23.92
N ASP A 220 9.98 -27.06 22.87
CA ASP A 220 10.99 -28.13 22.78
C ASP A 220 12.03 -28.04 23.90
N ASP A 221 12.46 -26.83 24.24
CA ASP A 221 13.36 -26.59 25.39
C ASP A 221 12.70 -26.92 26.73
N LEU A 222 11.41 -26.64 26.89
CA LEU A 222 10.62 -27.04 28.07
C LEU A 222 10.51 -28.55 28.18
N TYR A 223 10.20 -29.26 27.09
CA TYR A 223 10.18 -30.72 27.07
C TYR A 223 11.54 -31.32 27.41
N ARG A 224 12.63 -30.75 26.87
CA ARG A 224 13.99 -31.21 27.18
C ARG A 224 14.32 -31.01 28.66
N ARG A 225 13.92 -29.88 29.27
CA ARG A 225 14.10 -29.61 30.70
C ARG A 225 13.27 -30.53 31.58
N LEU A 226 12.01 -30.80 31.21
CA LEU A 226 11.12 -31.70 31.94
C LEU A 226 11.67 -33.14 31.91
N ALA A 227 12.06 -33.63 30.73
CA ALA A 227 12.67 -34.95 30.60
C ALA A 227 13.98 -35.06 31.41
N GLY A 228 14.80 -34.00 31.41
CA GLY A 228 15.99 -33.92 32.26
C GLY A 228 15.68 -33.95 33.76
N ALA A 229 14.62 -33.25 34.18
CA ALA A 229 14.16 -33.24 35.57
C ALA A 229 13.62 -34.60 36.02
N ASP A 230 12.87 -35.31 35.16
CA ASP A 230 12.37 -36.66 35.45
C ASP A 230 13.51 -37.68 35.59
N VAL A 231 14.54 -37.58 34.74
CA VAL A 231 15.74 -38.42 34.85
C VAL A 231 16.53 -38.09 36.13
N ALA A 232 16.66 -36.82 36.48
CA ALA A 232 17.29 -36.42 37.75
C ALA A 232 16.48 -36.89 38.97
N GLY A 233 15.15 -36.84 38.91
CA GLY A 233 14.24 -37.33 39.95
C GLY A 233 14.31 -38.85 40.15
N SER A 234 14.32 -39.61 39.05
CA SER A 234 14.45 -41.07 39.11
C SER A 234 15.82 -41.52 39.64
N THR A 235 16.90 -40.86 39.22
CA THR A 235 18.26 -41.14 39.73
C THR A 235 18.38 -40.80 41.21
N THR A 236 17.85 -39.65 41.65
CA THR A 236 17.83 -39.32 43.09
C THR A 236 17.01 -40.31 43.90
N HIS A 237 15.84 -40.75 43.41
CA HIS A 237 15.05 -41.78 44.08
C HIS A 237 15.79 -43.12 44.19
N ALA A 238 16.48 -43.54 43.14
CA ALA A 238 17.33 -44.74 43.18
C ALA A 238 18.45 -44.61 44.22
N THR A 239 19.16 -43.46 44.26
CA THR A 239 20.23 -43.24 45.24
C THR A 239 19.72 -43.20 46.69
N VAL A 240 18.51 -42.67 46.93
CA VAL A 240 17.87 -42.70 48.25
C VAL A 240 17.57 -44.15 48.66
N HIS A 241 17.02 -44.95 47.75
CA HIS A 241 16.75 -46.35 48.01
C HIS A 241 18.04 -47.16 48.29
N GLU A 242 19.13 -46.86 47.58
CA GLU A 242 20.45 -47.47 47.85
C GLU A 242 21.00 -47.05 49.22
N LEU A 243 20.85 -45.78 49.61
CA LEU A 243 21.23 -45.27 50.93
C LEU A 243 20.42 -45.91 52.06
N GLU A 244 19.10 -46.08 51.87
CA GLU A 244 18.23 -46.75 52.83
C GLU A 244 18.63 -48.22 53.00
N ALA A 245 18.90 -48.94 51.91
CA ALA A 245 19.39 -50.31 51.96
C ALA A 245 20.75 -50.41 52.66
N ALA A 246 21.68 -49.47 52.41
CA ALA A 246 22.96 -49.42 53.10
C ALA A 246 22.81 -49.14 54.60
N ALA A 247 21.90 -48.24 54.98
CA ALA A 247 21.60 -47.93 56.38
C ALA A 247 21.00 -49.14 57.10
N GLU A 248 20.11 -49.88 56.46
CA GLU A 248 19.51 -51.09 57.02
C GLU A 248 20.54 -52.22 57.20
N ASN A 249 21.44 -52.39 56.24
CA ASN A 249 22.58 -53.31 56.37
C ASN A 249 23.50 -52.93 57.54
N LEU A 250 23.85 -51.64 57.70
CA LEU A 250 24.65 -51.17 58.83
C LEU A 250 23.96 -51.39 60.17
N ARG A 251 22.63 -51.19 60.26
CA ARG A 251 21.86 -51.52 61.48
C ARG A 251 21.91 -53.01 61.80
N ALA A 252 21.79 -53.87 60.79
CA ALA A 252 21.90 -55.32 60.98
C ALA A 252 23.30 -55.74 61.46
N GLN A 253 24.35 -55.14 60.93
CA GLN A 253 25.74 -55.39 61.36
C GLN A 253 25.97 -54.92 62.81
N LEU A 254 25.48 -53.74 63.19
CA LEU A 254 25.54 -53.26 64.58
C LEU A 254 24.78 -54.17 65.54
N ALA A 255 23.59 -54.63 65.16
CA ALA A 255 22.82 -55.58 65.96
C ALA A 255 23.59 -56.89 66.15
N TYR A 256 24.19 -57.44 65.10
CA TYR A 256 25.03 -58.64 65.18
C TYR A 256 26.24 -58.46 66.12
N LEU A 257 26.95 -57.33 66.01
CA LEU A 257 28.09 -57.01 66.88
C LEU A 257 27.67 -56.82 68.35
N SER A 258 26.49 -56.26 68.60
CA SER A 258 25.94 -56.11 69.96
C SER A 258 25.53 -57.43 70.60
N ILE A 259 25.09 -58.42 69.80
CA ILE A 259 24.75 -59.77 70.26
C ILE A 259 26.02 -60.58 70.58
N GLY A 260 27.14 -60.30 69.89
CA GLY A 260 28.44 -60.96 70.11
C GLY A 260 29.27 -60.42 71.28
N GLN A 261 28.76 -59.46 72.08
CA GLN A 261 29.43 -58.90 73.26
C GLN A 261 28.90 -59.45 74.61
N VAL A 262 28.25 -60.63 74.60
CA VAL A 262 27.95 -61.44 75.80
C VAL A 262 28.91 -62.62 75.85
#